data_AF-A0A1X2I8M5-F1
#
_entry.id   AF-A0A1X2I8M5-F1
#
_cell.length_a   1.000
_cell.length_b   1.000
_cell.length_c   1.000
_cell.angle_alpha   90.00
_cell.angle_beta   90.00
_cell.angle_gamma   90.00
#
_symmetry.space_group_name_H-M   'P 1'
#
loop_
_entity.id
_entity.type
_entity.pdbx_description
1 polymer ?
#
loop_
_entity_poly.entity_id
_entity_poly.type
_entity_poly.pdbx_seq_one_letter_code
_entity_poly.pdbx_strand_id
1 'polypeptide(L)'
;RLNVIVPRHLAIICSSRLQVWQAIWSLLLPTHPFDPDIIWYSLLFFRNSPDITSISHHHWHQFLGLTLHAIWTAHWANIFDNVPFSPSYIIKAVSASLSS
;
A
#
# COMPACT_ATOMS: atom_id res chain seq x y z
N ARG A 1 10.92 20.21 16.72
CA ARG A 1 10.40 19.05 15.98
C ARG A 1 10.17 19.52 14.55
N LEU A 2 10.98 19.07 13.59
CA LEU A 2 10.76 19.36 12.17
C LEU A 2 9.61 18.46 11.70
N ASN A 3 8.51 19.05 11.24
CA ASN A 3 7.47 18.33 10.52
C ASN A 3 8.07 17.88 9.18
N VAL A 4 8.55 16.64 9.12
CA VAL A 4 8.90 16.00 7.85
C VAL A 4 7.59 15.78 7.12
N ILE A 5 7.23 16.70 6.23
CA ILE A 5 6.21 16.47 5.21
C ILE A 5 6.82 15.42 4.30
N VAL A 6 6.59 14.14 4.59
CA VAL A 6 6.87 13.07 3.63
C VAL A 6 5.95 13.39 2.45
N PRO A 7 6.49 13.79 1.28
CA PRO A 7 5.63 14.12 0.17
C PRO A 7 4.82 12.85 -0.14
N ARG A 8 3.53 12.99 -0.46
CA ARG A 8 2.62 11.91 -0.91
C ARG A 8 3.05 11.28 -2.26
N HIS A 9 4.36 11.25 -2.50
CA HIS A 9 5.08 10.93 -3.72
C HIS A 9 4.96 9.45 -4.07
N LEU A 10 4.81 8.59 -3.07
CA LEU A 10 4.77 7.15 -3.31
C LEU A 10 3.46 6.70 -3.96
N ALA A 11 2.35 7.45 -3.83
CA ALA A 11 1.05 6.93 -4.26
C ALA A 11 0.05 7.91 -4.91
N ILE A 12 0.05 9.22 -4.59
CA ILE A 12 -1.17 10.04 -4.80
C ILE A 12 -0.93 11.34 -5.57
N ILE A 13 0.28 11.90 -5.54
CA ILE A 13 0.56 13.17 -6.23
C ILE A 13 0.52 13.03 -7.77
N CYS A 14 0.71 11.81 -8.28
CA CYS A 14 0.64 11.54 -9.72
C CYS A 14 -0.79 11.15 -10.14
N SER A 15 -1.40 11.95 -11.02
CA SER A 15 -2.78 11.73 -11.49
C SER A 15 -3.00 10.35 -12.14
N SER A 16 -2.03 9.86 -12.90
CA SER A 16 -2.13 8.53 -13.52
C SER A 16 -2.10 7.40 -12.49
N ARG A 17 -1.28 7.52 -11.43
CA ARG A 17 -1.26 6.57 -10.32
C ARG A 17 -2.57 6.61 -9.54
N LEU A 18 -3.10 7.82 -9.30
CA LEU A 18 -4.37 8.01 -8.61
C LEU A 18 -5.54 7.35 -9.35
N GLN A 19 -5.58 7.47 -10.69
CA GLN A 19 -6.58 6.80 -11.53
C GLN A 19 -6.52 5.28 -11.42
N VAL A 20 -5.33 4.70 -11.35
CA VAL A 20 -5.15 3.25 -11.14
C VAL A 20 -5.73 2.84 -9.78
N TRP A 21 -5.43 3.58 -8.71
CA TRP A 21 -5.98 3.28 -7.37
C TRP A 21 -7.49 3.43 -7.32
N GLN A 22 -8.04 4.46 -7.95
CA GLN A 22 -9.48 4.65 -8.05
C GLN A 22 -10.16 3.52 -8.83
N ALA A 23 -9.54 3.03 -9.91
CA ALA A 23 -10.07 1.90 -10.67
C ALA A 23 -10.05 0.60 -9.86
N ILE A 24 -8.95 0.29 -9.16
CA ILE A 24 -8.84 -0.90 -8.30
C ILE A 24 -9.84 -0.81 -7.13
N TRP A 25 -9.99 0.38 -6.54
CA TRP A 25 -10.99 0.63 -5.49
C TRP A 25 -12.40 0.37 -6.00
N SER A 26 -12.76 0.96 -7.14
CA SER A 26 -14.11 0.81 -7.72
C SER A 26 -14.42 -0.64 -8.09
N LEU A 27 -13.40 -1.42 -8.48
CA LEU A 27 -13.54 -2.85 -8.78
C LEU A 27 -13.82 -3.68 -7.52
N LEU A 28 -13.11 -3.41 -6.43
CA LEU A 28 -13.13 -4.24 -5.21
C LEU A 28 -14.16 -3.75 -4.18
N LEU A 29 -14.49 -2.46 -4.21
CA LEU A 29 -15.32 -1.76 -3.24
C LEU A 29 -16.34 -0.85 -3.95
N PRO A 30 -17.16 -1.38 -4.88
CA PRO A 30 -18.00 -0.58 -5.78
C PRO A 30 -19.05 0.29 -5.07
N THR A 31 -19.42 -0.08 -3.83
CA THR A 31 -20.41 0.63 -3.02
C THR A 31 -19.81 1.66 -2.06
N HIS A 32 -18.47 1.78 -2.01
CA HIS A 32 -17.78 2.68 -1.09
C HIS A 32 -17.17 3.87 -1.84
N PRO A 33 -17.34 5.10 -1.34
CA PRO A 33 -16.74 6.26 -1.97
C PRO A 33 -15.22 6.14 -1.96
N PHE A 34 -14.61 6.54 -3.07
CA PHE A 34 -13.15 6.59 -3.17
C PHE A 34 -12.63 7.83 -2.44
N ASP A 35 -11.67 7.62 -1.54
CA ASP A 35 -10.94 8.69 -0.86
C ASP A 35 -9.42 8.43 -0.97
N PRO A 36 -8.66 9.32 -1.62
CA PRO A 36 -7.21 9.20 -1.71
C PRO A 36 -6.51 9.20 -0.36
N ASP A 37 -7.01 9.91 0.64
CA ASP A 37 -6.35 10.01 1.95
C ASP A 37 -6.44 8.70 2.73
N ILE A 38 -7.53 7.96 2.52
CA ILE A 38 -7.67 6.59 2.98
C ILE A 38 -6.58 5.74 2.34
N ILE A 39 -6.40 5.79 1.01
CA ILE A 39 -5.35 5.01 0.33
C ILE A 39 -3.96 5.38 0.87
N TRP A 40 -3.72 6.67 1.10
CA TRP A 40 -2.46 7.16 1.65
C TRP A 40 -2.16 6.52 2.99
N TYR A 41 -3.09 6.64 3.92
CA TYR A 41 -2.98 6.10 5.26
C TYR A 41 -2.72 4.59 5.20
N SER A 42 -3.48 3.90 4.36
CA SER A 42 -3.42 2.45 4.23
C SER A 42 -2.09 1.94 3.72
N LEU A 43 -1.50 2.63 2.73
CA LEU A 43 -0.20 2.28 2.18
C LEU A 43 0.95 2.69 3.12
N LEU A 44 0.79 3.79 3.85
CA LEU A 44 1.81 4.29 4.76
C LEU A 44 1.91 3.42 6.03
N PHE A 45 0.77 2.97 6.56
CA PHE A 45 0.70 2.27 7.83
C PHE A 45 0.37 0.78 7.71
N PHE A 46 0.10 0.28 6.49
CA PHE A 46 -0.33 -1.10 6.24
C PHE A 46 -1.52 -1.53 7.12
N ARG A 47 -2.48 -0.61 7.32
CA ARG A 47 -3.63 -0.78 8.21
C ARG A 47 -4.89 -0.19 7.59
N ASN A 48 -6.04 -0.62 8.05
CA ASN A 48 -7.32 0.01 7.71
C ASN A 48 -7.31 1.47 8.18
N SER A 49 -7.85 2.39 7.37
CA SER A 49 -8.19 3.71 7.87
C SER A 49 -9.21 3.57 9.01
N PRO A 50 -9.04 4.27 10.15
CA PRO A 50 -10.00 4.24 11.24
C PRO A 50 -11.39 4.74 10.82
N ASP A 51 -11.46 5.54 9.75
CA ASP A 51 -12.69 6.13 9.22
C ASP A 51 -13.55 5.13 8.43
N ILE A 52 -13.05 3.91 8.21
CA ILE A 52 -13.75 2.86 7.47
C ILE A 52 -14.06 1.70 8.39
N THR A 53 -15.25 1.73 8.97
CA THR A 53 -15.78 0.64 9.80
C THR A 53 -16.70 -0.32 9.02
N SER A 54 -17.15 0.07 7.82
CA SER A 54 -18.12 -0.70 7.02
C SER A 54 -17.49 -1.71 6.05
N ILE A 55 -16.20 -1.59 5.73
CA ILE A 55 -15.51 -2.49 4.81
C ILE A 55 -15.02 -3.71 5.57
N SER A 56 -15.37 -4.91 5.10
CA SER A 56 -14.88 -6.14 5.71
C SER A 56 -13.36 -6.25 5.58
N HIS A 57 -12.70 -6.79 6.61
CA HIS A 57 -11.25 -7.01 6.60
C HIS A 57 -10.78 -7.80 5.38
N HIS A 58 -11.59 -8.74 4.88
CA HIS A 58 -11.27 -9.51 3.69
C HIS A 58 -11.12 -8.63 2.43
N HIS A 59 -12.12 -7.82 2.11
CA HIS A 59 -12.06 -6.94 0.93
C HIS A 59 -10.95 -5.90 1.07
N TRP A 60 -10.70 -5.47 2.30
CA TRP A 60 -9.60 -4.55 2.57
C TRP A 60 -8.23 -5.17 2.31
N HIS A 61 -7.96 -6.36 2.84
CA HIS A 61 -6.70 -7.06 2.61
C HIS A 61 -6.50 -7.38 1.13
N GLN A 62 -7.58 -7.72 0.40
CA GLN A 62 -7.52 -7.90 -1.04
C GLN A 62 -7.11 -6.62 -1.75
N PHE A 63 -7.75 -5.49 -1.42
CA PHE A 63 -7.41 -4.19 -2.00
C PHE A 63 -5.95 -3.81 -1.73
N LEU A 64 -5.52 -3.89 -0.46
CA LEU A 64 -4.16 -3.52 -0.06
C LEU A 64 -3.12 -4.44 -0.70
N GLY A 65 -3.37 -5.76 -0.68
CA GLY A 65 -2.47 -6.75 -1.26
C GLY A 65 -2.31 -6.59 -2.77
N LEU A 66 -3.42 -6.41 -3.51
CA LEU A 66 -3.38 -6.19 -4.95
C LEU A 66 -2.71 -4.86 -5.32
N THR A 67 -2.95 -3.81 -4.53
CA THR A 67 -2.31 -2.51 -4.69
C THR A 67 -0.79 -2.62 -4.51
N LEU A 68 -0.34 -3.23 -3.42
CA LEU A 68 1.09 -3.43 -3.16
C LEU A 68 1.76 -4.31 -4.20
N HIS A 69 1.09 -5.38 -4.63
CA HIS A 69 1.57 -6.23 -5.71
C HIS A 69 1.72 -5.43 -7.01
N ALA A 70 0.72 -4.63 -7.40
CA ALA A 70 0.82 -3.80 -8.59
C ALA A 70 1.99 -2.80 -8.52
N ILE A 71 2.23 -2.16 -7.36
CA ILE A 71 3.40 -1.29 -7.12
C ILE A 71 4.70 -2.09 -7.27
N TRP A 72 4.75 -3.28 -6.66
CA TRP A 72 5.91 -4.16 -6.74
C TRP A 72 6.24 -4.52 -8.18
N THR A 73 5.27 -5.03 -8.94
CA THR A 73 5.44 -5.43 -10.35
C THR A 73 5.87 -4.25 -11.22
N ALA A 74 5.28 -3.06 -11.02
CA ALA A 74 5.53 -1.91 -11.88
C ALA A 74 6.84 -1.18 -11.59
N HIS A 75 7.35 -1.20 -10.36
CA HIS A 75 8.51 -0.39 -9.95
C HIS A 75 9.69 -1.20 -9.44
N TRP A 76 9.42 -2.34 -8.82
CA TRP A 76 10.41 -3.07 -8.05
C TRP A 76 10.80 -4.39 -8.71
N ALA A 77 9.98 -4.93 -9.64
CA ALA A 77 10.30 -6.15 -10.39
C ALA A 77 11.71 -6.10 -11.00
N ASN A 78 12.03 -5.08 -11.79
CA ASN A 78 13.36 -4.93 -12.39
C ASN A 78 14.51 -4.84 -11.38
N ILE A 79 14.25 -4.31 -10.17
CA ILE A 79 15.25 -4.16 -9.12
C ILE A 79 15.46 -5.49 -8.39
N PHE A 80 14.39 -6.21 -8.05
CA PHE A 80 14.44 -7.41 -7.23
C PHE A 80 14.60 -8.70 -8.02
N ASP A 81 14.12 -8.77 -9.27
CA ASP A 81 14.29 -9.96 -10.11
C ASP A 81 15.78 -10.26 -10.39
N ASN A 82 16.64 -9.25 -10.24
CA ASN A 82 18.09 -9.37 -10.39
C ASN A 82 18.87 -9.48 -9.07
N VAL A 83 18.19 -9.42 -7.91
CA VAL A 83 18.85 -9.51 -6.60
C VAL A 83 18.61 -10.90 -6.00
N PRO A 84 19.67 -11.62 -5.59
CA PRO A 84 19.51 -12.92 -4.93
C PRO A 84 18.65 -12.78 -3.68
N PHE A 85 17.54 -13.51 -3.64
CA PHE A 85 16.70 -13.58 -2.45
C PHE A 85 17.50 -14.19 -1.29
N SER A 86 17.67 -13.43 -0.20
CA SER A 86 18.37 -13.90 1.00
C SER A 86 17.38 -14.10 2.15
N PRO A 87 16.93 -15.35 2.41
CA PRO A 87 15.92 -15.63 3.42
C PRO A 87 16.31 -15.17 4.82
N SER A 88 17.59 -15.29 5.18
CA SER A 88 18.09 -14.92 6.50
C SER A 88 17.99 -13.41 6.77
N TYR A 89 18.23 -12.59 5.76
CA TYR A 89 18.07 -11.14 5.87
C TYR A 89 16.59 -10.75 6.03
N ILE A 90 15.70 -11.36 5.22
CA ILE A 90 14.25 -11.14 5.28
C ILE A 90 13.71 -11.52 6.66
N ILE A 91 14.01 -12.73 7.15
CA ILE A 91 13.55 -13.20 8.46
C ILE A 91 14.05 -12.27 9.57
N LYS A 92 15.31 -11.84 9.51
CA LYS A 92 15.87 -10.91 10.50
C LYS A 92 15.15 -9.57 10.51
N ALA A 93 14.85 -9.00 9.34
CA ALA A 93 14.13 -7.74 9.21
C ALA A 93 12.70 -7.84 9.76
N VAL A 94 11.97 -8.91 9.39
CA VAL A 94 10.59 -9.15 9.88
C VAL A 94 10.56 -9.30 11.39
N SER A 95 11.45 -10.12 11.97
CA SER A 95 11.51 -10.31 13.42
C SER A 95 11.79 -9.01 14.18
N ALA A 96 12.65 -8.14 13.64
CA ALA A 96 12.92 -6.83 14.23
C ALA A 96 11.68 -5.93 14.25
N SER A 97 10.89 -5.92 13.18
CA SER A 97 9.65 -5.12 13.09
C SER A 97 8.52 -5.62 14.00
N LEU A 98 8.52 -6.91 14.36
CA LEU A 98 7.54 -7.47 15.31
C LEU A 98 7.90 -7.19 16.78
N SER A 99 9.13 -6.75 17.04
CA SER A 99 9.65 -6.50 18.39
C SER A 99 9.53 -5.02 18.82
N SER A 100 9.01 -4.15 17.95
CA SER A 100 8.85 -2.70 18.14
C SER A 100 7.40 -2.28 18.28
#